data_AF-A0A2M8FTT2-F1
#
_entry.id   AF-A0A2M8FTT2-F1
#
_cell.length_a   1.000
_cell.length_b   1.000
_cell.length_c   1.000
_cell.angle_alpha   90.00
_cell.angle_beta   90.00
_cell.angle_gamma   90.00
#
_symmetry.space_group_name_H-M   'P 1'
#
loop_
_entity.id
_entity.type
_entity.pdbx_description
1 polymer ?
#
loop_
_entity_poly.entity_id
_entity_poly.type
_entity_poly.pdbx_seq_one_letter_code
_entity_poly.pdbx_strand_id
1 'polypeptide(L)' 'MNAKELLNLKILEITMLIHETHPELSKFIEEFPITIPNQEKPEITIENLESYYESLCLALEFQHLKL' A
#
# COMPACT_ATOMS: atom_id res chain seq x y z
N MET A 1 -0.72 -7.14 -18.96
CA MET A 1 -0.61 -6.48 -17.64
C MET A 1 -0.78 -4.98 -17.84
N ASN A 2 -1.74 -4.35 -17.17
CA ASN A 2 -2.01 -2.92 -17.25
C ASN A 2 -1.38 -2.15 -16.07
N ALA A 3 -1.41 -0.82 -16.12
CA ALA A 3 -0.76 0.02 -15.11
C ALA A 3 -1.34 -0.19 -13.69
N LYS A 4 -2.66 -0.39 -13.57
CA LYS A 4 -3.31 -0.69 -12.27
C LYS A 4 -2.88 -2.05 -11.72
N GLU A 5 -2.77 -3.07 -12.57
CA GLU A 5 -2.29 -4.40 -12.19
C GLU A 5 -0.84 -4.37 -11.72
N LEU A 6 0.04 -3.65 -12.44
CA LEU A 6 1.44 -3.46 -12.03
C LEU A 6 1.55 -2.77 -10.67
N LEU A 7 0.72 -1.75 -10.44
CA LEU A 7 0.74 -0.99 -9.20
C LEU A 7 0.19 -1.80 -8.02
N ASN A 8 -0.85 -2.59 -8.23
CA ASN A 8 -1.33 -3.54 -7.22
C ASN A 8 -0.27 -4.59 -6.84
N LEU A 9 0.52 -5.07 -7.80
CA LEU A 9 1.65 -5.97 -7.50
C LEU A 9 2.71 -5.27 -6.63
N LYS A 10 3.09 -4.03 -6.95
CA LYS A 10 4.03 -3.26 -6.14
C LYS A 10 3.52 -2.99 -4.73
N ILE A 11 2.24 -2.66 -4.60
CA ILE A 11 1.57 -2.50 -3.31
C ILE A 11 1.63 -3.81 -2.52
N LEU A 12 1.34 -4.95 -3.16
CA LEU A 12 1.44 -6.25 -2.51
C LEU A 12 2.86 -6.58 -2.05
N GLU A 13 3.86 -6.34 -2.90
CA GLU A 13 5.27 -6.56 -2.55
C GLU A 13 5.70 -5.74 -1.34
N ILE A 14 5.39 -4.43 -1.32
CA ILE A 14 5.81 -3.57 -0.23
C ILE A 14 5.03 -3.83 1.06
N THR A 15 3.74 -4.18 1.00
CA THR A 15 2.98 -4.55 2.20
C THR A 15 3.49 -5.85 2.82
N MET A 16 3.86 -6.85 2.00
CA MET A 16 4.52 -8.07 2.50
C MET A 16 5.86 -7.74 3.16
N LEU A 17 6.69 -6.90 2.54
CA LEU A 17 7.96 -6.47 3.12
C LEU A 17 7.74 -5.80 4.49
N ILE A 18 6.81 -4.85 4.58
CA ILE A 18 6.48 -4.18 5.84
C ILE A 18 5.96 -5.18 6.89
N HIS A 19 5.19 -6.19 6.48
CA HIS A 19 4.73 -7.23 7.39
C HIS A 19 5.85 -8.08 7.97
N GLU A 20 6.83 -8.41 7.15
CA GLU A 20 7.98 -9.24 7.54
C GLU A 20 9.01 -8.46 8.35
N THR A 21 9.28 -7.20 8.00
CA THR A 21 10.41 -6.43 8.57
C THR A 21 10.01 -5.33 9.54
N HIS A 22 8.76 -4.86 9.49
CA HIS A 22 8.24 -3.75 10.32
C HIS A 22 6.84 -4.08 10.87
N PRO A 23 6.69 -5.12 11.71
CA PRO A 23 5.39 -5.52 12.27
C PRO A 23 4.71 -4.41 13.08
N GLU A 24 5.45 -3.41 13.55
CA GLU A 24 4.91 -2.19 14.17
C GLU A 24 4.12 -1.32 13.19
N LEU A 25 4.54 -1.26 11.93
CA LEU A 25 3.85 -0.52 10.87
C LEU A 25 2.62 -1.28 10.36
N SER A 26 2.66 -2.62 10.40
CA SER A 26 1.54 -3.48 9.95
C SER A 26 0.23 -3.18 10.67
N LYS A 27 0.28 -2.66 11.90
CA LYS A 27 -0.92 -2.27 12.66
C LYS A 27 -1.67 -1.07 12.05
N PHE A 28 -1.00 -0.30 11.19
CA PHE A 28 -1.54 0.88 10.53
C PHE A 28 -1.86 0.64 9.05
N ILE A 29 -1.50 -0.54 8.53
CA ILE A 29 -1.80 -0.97 7.17
C ILE A 29 -3.00 -1.90 7.29
N GLU A 30 -4.20 -1.32 7.25
CA GLU A 30 -5.43 -2.10 7.10
C GLU A 30 -5.46 -2.77 5.72
N GLU A 31 -6.27 -3.83 5.63
CA GLU A 31 -6.31 -4.87 4.60
C GLU A 31 -5.94 -4.46 3.17
N PHE A 32 -5.36 -5.44 2.45
CA PHE A 32 -5.10 -5.41 1.03
C PHE A 32 -6.16 -4.63 0.24
N PRO A 33 -5.78 -3.61 -0.57
CA PRO A 33 -6.73 -2.77 -1.32
C PRO A 33 -7.48 -3.53 -2.44
N ILE A 34 -7.40 -4.86 -2.47
CA ILE A 34 -7.91 -5.71 -3.54
C ILE A 34 -9.43 -5.95 -3.37
N THR A 35 -10.02 -5.72 -2.20
CA THR A 35 -11.46 -5.98 -1.96
C THR A 35 -11.98 -5.04 -0.86
N ILE A 36 -12.59 -3.89 -1.15
CA ILE A 36 -14.01 -3.75 -1.49
C ILE A 36 -14.20 -2.25 -1.77
N PRO A 37 -14.77 -1.84 -2.92
CA PRO A 37 -15.19 -0.46 -3.10
C PRO A 37 -16.25 -0.15 -2.04
N ASN A 38 -15.96 0.79 -1.14
CA ASN A 38 -16.99 1.33 -0.26
C ASN A 38 -18.13 1.87 -1.15
N GLN A 39 -19.38 1.58 -0.80
CA GLN A 39 -20.56 1.85 -1.64
C GLN A 39 -20.72 3.33 -2.01
N GLU A 40 -19.96 4.23 -1.39
CA GLU A 40 -19.91 5.66 -1.69
C GLU A 40 -18.84 6.07 -2.74
N LYS A 41 -17.84 5.23 -3.04
CA LYS A 41 -16.80 5.46 -4.07
C LYS A 41 -16.43 4.15 -4.79
N PRO A 42 -17.16 3.77 -5.86
CA PRO A 42 -17.03 2.46 -6.48
C PRO A 42 -15.76 2.27 -7.33
N GLU A 43 -15.02 3.33 -7.66
CA GLU A 43 -13.81 3.23 -8.48
C GLU A 43 -12.56 3.60 -7.69
N ILE A 44 -11.76 2.59 -7.37
CA ILE A 44 -10.35 2.80 -7.03
C ILE A 44 -9.66 3.28 -8.32
N THR A 45 -9.29 4.56 -8.34
CA THR A 45 -8.58 5.15 -9.46
C THR A 45 -7.10 4.78 -9.39
N ILE A 46 -6.38 4.97 -10.50
CA ILE A 46 -4.94 4.69 -10.50
C ILE A 46 -4.20 5.64 -9.54
N GLU A 47 -4.66 6.88 -9.44
CA GLU A 47 -4.12 7.91 -8.55
C GLU A 47 -4.30 7.54 -7.07
N ASN A 48 -5.41 6.86 -6.72
CA ASN A 48 -5.60 6.35 -5.37
C ASN A 48 -4.58 5.26 -5.03
N LEU A 49 -4.32 4.35 -5.96
CA LEU A 49 -3.29 3.32 -5.79
C LEU A 49 -1.88 3.93 -5.73
N GLU A 50 -1.59 4.96 -6.53
CA GLU A 50 -0.29 5.62 -6.56
C GLU A 50 -0.03 6.32 -5.23
N SER A 51 -1.00 7.10 -4.76
CA SER A 51 -0.92 7.79 -3.47
C SER A 51 -0.78 6.82 -2.29
N TYR A 52 -1.45 5.67 -2.35
CA TYR A 52 -1.31 4.63 -1.34
C TYR A 52 0.09 3.99 -1.37
N TYR A 53 0.58 3.62 -2.56
CA TYR A 53 1.92 3.08 -2.73
C TYR A 53 3.01 4.05 -2.24
N GLU A 54 2.90 5.33 -2.58
CA GLU A 54 3.82 6.38 -2.10
C GLU A 54 3.79 6.50 -0.57
N SER A 55 2.60 6.44 0.03
CA SER A 55 2.46 6.49 1.49
C SER A 55 3.14 5.31 2.18
N LEU A 56 3.07 4.11 1.60
CA LEU A 56 3.77 2.91 2.10
C LEU A 56 5.29 3.05 1.98
N CYS A 57 5.79 3.55 0.84
CA CYS A 57 7.22 3.85 0.65
C CYS A 57 7.72 4.85 1.69
N LEU A 58 6.99 5.95 1.90
CA LEU A 58 7.35 6.97 2.87
C LEU A 58 7.34 6.40 4.30
N ALA A 59 6.35 5.60 4.66
CA ALA A 59 6.29 4.95 5.98
C ALA A 59 7.52 4.08 6.25
N LEU A 60 7.99 3.34 5.24
CA LEU A 60 9.20 2.53 5.30
C LEU A 60 10.47 3.40 5.39
N GLU A 61 10.58 4.45 4.57
CA GLU A 61 11.72 5.37 4.58
C GLU A 61 11.85 6.11 5.92
N PHE A 62 10.75 6.57 6.50
CA PHE A 62 10.74 7.22 7.81
C PHE A 62 11.19 6.30 8.95
N GLN A 63 11.05 4.97 8.82
CA GLN A 63 11.65 4.04 9.78
C GLN A 63 13.17 3.94 9.63
N HIS A 64 13.68 3.95 8.40
CA HIS A 64 15.13 3.91 8.15
C HIS A 64 15.86 5.17 8.65
N LEU A 65 15.17 6.33 8.70
CA LEU A 65 15.72 7.60 9.18
C LEU A 65 15.69 7.77 10.71
N LYS A 66 15.02 6.88 11.46
CA LYS A 66 14.97 6.92 12.93
C LYS A 66 16.09 6.17 13.64
N LEU A 67 17.14 5.77 12.91
CA LEU A 67 18.34 5.11 13.43
C LEU A 67 19.43 6.10 13.84
#